data_AF-A0A0M2KBI6-F1
#
_entry.id   AF-A0A0M2KBI6-F1
#
_cell.length_a   1.000
_cell.length_b   1.000
_cell.length_c   1.000
_cell.angle_alpha   90.00
_cell.angle_beta   90.00
_cell.angle_gamma   90.00
#
_symmetry.space_group_name_H-M   'P 1'
#
loop_
_entity.id
_entity.type
_entity.pdbx_description
1 polymer ?
#
loop_
_entity_poly.entity_id
_entity_poly.type
_entity_poly.pdbx_seq_one_letter_code
_entity_poly.pdbx_strand_id
1 'polypeptide(L)'
;MKVEFCITDDFDKIYLPLQFRAFHNNYGYCYMRVQIYNGLIIFTCAQLLNYYNTSVTNAVEAVRESIINMLINDGVISFKKQNGFFDALKSPQRISSEFNSQIWDFINSHSVWVEYYDMEKSIYFDNHYDLVTFEGNRSPSWIRTSLESLESSYPGYDFIVPNDDLKQWSQTRISTDDIKKIMKDKKWTNRALAERWGCSEVWISRIINNPNRDIQWEDAFRGLPPFESRK
;
A
#
# COMPACT_ATOMS: atom_id res chain seq x y z
N MET A 1 20.58 -18.39 10.52
CA MET A 1 19.26 -18.50 11.14
C MET A 1 18.32 -19.12 10.14
N LYS A 2 17.57 -20.14 10.55
CA LYS A 2 16.46 -20.69 9.77
C LYS A 2 15.15 -20.15 10.35
N VAL A 3 14.27 -19.65 9.48
CA VAL A 3 12.95 -19.16 9.86
C VAL A 3 11.92 -20.07 9.23
N GLU A 4 10.97 -20.54 10.04
CA GLU A 4 9.80 -21.27 9.57
C GLU A 4 8.61 -20.31 9.61
N PHE A 5 7.99 -20.08 8.45
CA PHE A 5 6.80 -19.24 8.32
C PHE A 5 5.55 -20.11 8.35
N CYS A 6 4.51 -19.60 8.97
CA CYS A 6 3.18 -20.20 8.98
C CYS A 6 2.17 -19.15 8.54
N ILE A 7 1.20 -19.53 7.73
CA ILE A 7 0.11 -18.65 7.28
C ILE A 7 -1.21 -19.19 7.81
N THR A 8 -2.09 -18.30 8.24
CA THR A 8 -3.48 -18.62 8.58
C THR A 8 -4.26 -18.91 7.30
N ASP A 9 -4.95 -20.05 7.28
CA ASP A 9 -5.81 -20.43 6.15
C ASP A 9 -7.23 -19.86 6.30
N ASP A 10 -8.01 -19.91 5.23
CA ASP A 10 -9.39 -19.40 5.17
C ASP A 10 -9.50 -17.91 5.54
N PHE A 11 -8.58 -17.11 5.02
CA PHE A 11 -8.50 -15.68 5.28
C PHE A 11 -8.92 -14.88 4.05
N ASP A 12 -9.91 -13.99 4.18
CA ASP A 12 -10.29 -13.03 3.14
C ASP A 12 -10.55 -11.67 3.79
N LYS A 13 -9.74 -10.67 3.43
CA LYS A 13 -9.84 -9.32 4.00
C LYS A 13 -9.51 -8.25 2.97
N ILE A 14 -10.36 -7.24 2.94
CA ILE A 14 -10.13 -5.99 2.22
C ILE A 14 -9.57 -4.95 3.19
N TYR A 15 -8.45 -4.36 2.81
CA TYR A 15 -7.81 -3.21 3.43
C TYR A 15 -8.07 -1.99 2.55
N LEU A 16 -9.08 -1.22 2.95
CA LEU A 16 -9.55 -0.06 2.20
C LEU A 16 -9.69 1.16 3.15
N PRO A 17 -8.74 2.11 3.11
CA PRO A 17 -7.50 2.09 2.33
C PRO A 17 -6.36 1.32 3.02
N LEU A 18 -5.54 0.61 2.24
CA LEU A 18 -4.19 0.23 2.66
C LEU A 18 -3.28 1.44 2.53
N GLN A 19 -2.66 1.85 3.64
CA GLN A 19 -1.63 2.90 3.65
C GLN A 19 -0.27 2.33 3.30
N PHE A 20 0.55 3.01 2.49
CA PHE A 20 1.93 2.62 2.18
C PHE A 20 2.87 3.83 2.15
N ARG A 21 4.18 3.58 2.07
CA ARG A 21 5.19 4.64 1.95
C ARG A 21 5.21 5.16 0.51
N ALA A 22 4.77 6.41 0.31
CA ALA A 22 4.87 7.11 -0.95
C ALA A 22 6.25 7.75 -1.15
N PHE A 23 6.52 8.24 -2.37
CA PHE A 23 7.72 9.02 -2.66
C PHE A 23 7.81 10.28 -1.76
N HIS A 24 9.03 10.78 -1.52
CA HIS A 24 9.30 11.99 -0.72
C HIS A 24 8.84 11.93 0.75
N ASN A 25 8.91 10.75 1.39
CA ASN A 25 8.50 10.53 2.80
C ASN A 25 7.05 10.95 3.09
N ASN A 26 6.16 10.70 2.13
CA ASN A 26 4.71 10.84 2.30
C ASN A 26 4.05 9.47 2.47
N TYR A 27 2.74 9.49 2.70
CA TYR A 27 1.90 8.30 2.65
C TYR A 27 1.13 8.23 1.34
N GLY A 28 1.03 7.01 0.81
CA GLY A 28 0.13 6.66 -0.27
C GLY A 28 -0.96 5.72 0.21
N TYR A 29 -2.01 5.58 -0.60
CA TYR A 29 -3.19 4.78 -0.26
C TYR A 29 -3.70 4.02 -1.47
N CYS A 30 -4.11 2.78 -1.26
CA CYS A 30 -4.66 1.93 -2.31
C CYS A 30 -5.77 1.02 -1.78
N TYR A 31 -6.48 0.39 -2.70
CA TYR A 31 -7.26 -0.80 -2.41
C TYR A 31 -6.31 -2.00 -2.33
N MET A 32 -6.50 -2.85 -1.32
CA MET A 32 -5.81 -4.14 -1.21
C MET A 32 -6.79 -5.18 -0.69
N ARG A 33 -6.95 -6.28 -1.41
CA ARG A 33 -7.59 -7.51 -0.91
C ARG A 33 -6.54 -8.59 -0.75
N VAL A 34 -6.62 -9.31 0.36
CA VAL A 34 -5.78 -10.48 0.63
C VAL A 34 -6.69 -11.67 0.81
N GLN A 35 -6.49 -12.70 0.00
CA GLN A 35 -7.19 -13.99 0.11
C GLN A 35 -6.15 -15.10 0.35
N ILE A 36 -6.43 -16.01 1.27
CA ILE A 36 -5.55 -17.12 1.60
C ILE A 36 -6.38 -18.39 1.71
N TYR A 37 -6.05 -19.34 0.85
CA TYR A 37 -6.65 -20.67 0.82
C TYR A 37 -5.57 -21.71 0.50
N ASN A 38 -5.56 -22.84 1.21
CA ASN A 38 -4.60 -23.93 1.04
C ASN A 38 -3.12 -23.45 1.04
N GLY A 39 -2.81 -22.43 1.84
CA GLY A 39 -1.47 -21.87 1.95
C GLY A 39 -0.99 -21.00 0.77
N LEU A 40 -1.83 -20.77 -0.24
CA LEU A 40 -1.57 -19.81 -1.31
C LEU A 40 -2.24 -18.47 -1.00
N ILE A 41 -1.45 -17.40 -1.09
CA ILE A 41 -1.92 -16.03 -0.88
C ILE A 41 -2.15 -15.34 -2.22
N ILE A 42 -3.34 -14.78 -2.44
CA ILE A 42 -3.63 -13.86 -3.53
C ILE A 42 -3.70 -12.45 -2.97
N PHE A 43 -2.81 -11.59 -3.47
CA PHE A 43 -2.86 -10.15 -3.24
C PHE A 43 -3.47 -9.49 -4.48
N THR A 44 -4.61 -8.81 -4.31
CA THR A 44 -5.20 -7.99 -5.37
C THR A 44 -5.16 -6.53 -4.95
N CYS A 45 -4.38 -5.72 -5.65
CA CYS A 45 -4.25 -4.29 -5.39
C CYS A 45 -4.80 -3.46 -6.54
N ALA A 46 -5.33 -2.28 -6.21
CA ALA A 46 -5.87 -1.37 -7.22
C ALA A 46 -5.70 0.09 -6.82
N GLN A 47 -5.57 0.94 -7.85
CA GLN A 47 -5.56 2.38 -7.69
C GLN A 47 -6.95 2.88 -7.28
N LEU A 48 -7.04 3.64 -6.17
CA LEU A 48 -8.28 4.33 -5.80
C LEU A 48 -8.57 5.43 -6.85
N LEU A 49 -9.81 5.52 -7.31
CA LEU A 49 -10.20 6.37 -8.45
C LEU A 49 -10.04 7.86 -8.14
N ASN A 50 -10.35 8.23 -6.91
CA ASN A 50 -10.30 9.63 -6.47
C ASN A 50 -9.04 9.96 -5.67
N TYR A 51 -8.00 9.13 -5.78
CA TYR A 51 -6.69 9.38 -5.20
C TYR A 51 -5.69 9.77 -6.31
N TYR A 52 -4.87 10.79 -6.03
CA TYR A 52 -4.01 11.47 -7.00
C TYR A 52 -2.55 11.62 -6.53
N ASN A 53 -2.19 11.08 -5.37
CA ASN A 53 -0.80 11.13 -4.90
C ASN A 53 0.05 10.04 -5.60
N THR A 54 0.77 9.20 -4.86
CA THR A 54 1.66 8.19 -5.47
C THR A 54 0.87 6.98 -5.96
N SER A 55 0.91 6.70 -7.27
CA SER A 55 0.22 5.58 -7.88
C SER A 55 0.70 4.21 -7.37
N VAL A 56 -0.19 3.22 -7.32
CA VAL A 56 0.11 1.84 -6.92
C VAL A 56 1.26 1.24 -7.72
N THR A 57 1.20 1.29 -9.05
CA THR A 57 2.21 0.73 -9.96
C THR A 57 3.63 1.22 -9.62
N ASN A 58 3.79 2.54 -9.45
CA ASN A 58 5.09 3.14 -9.12
C ASN A 58 5.58 2.84 -7.70
N ALA A 59 4.69 2.44 -6.78
CA ALA A 59 5.02 2.18 -5.39
C ALA A 59 4.72 0.74 -4.97
N VAL A 60 4.64 -0.19 -5.92
CA VAL A 60 4.20 -1.57 -5.66
C VAL A 60 5.09 -2.25 -4.62
N GLU A 61 6.40 -2.01 -4.62
CA GLU A 61 7.34 -2.53 -3.61
C GLU A 61 6.98 -2.05 -2.19
N ALA A 62 6.58 -0.78 -2.04
CA ALA A 62 6.17 -0.21 -0.76
C ALA A 62 4.77 -0.66 -0.33
N VAL A 63 3.87 -0.90 -1.30
CA VAL A 63 2.56 -1.52 -1.07
C VAL A 63 2.76 -2.93 -0.49
N ARG A 64 3.67 -3.72 -1.09
CA ARG A 64 4.04 -5.06 -0.60
C ARG A 64 4.57 -5.01 0.82
N GLU A 65 5.55 -4.16 1.08
CA GLU A 65 6.10 -3.99 2.44
C GLU A 65 5.00 -3.68 3.45
N SER A 66 4.09 -2.77 3.12
CA SER A 66 3.04 -2.36 4.04
C SER A 66 2.08 -3.51 4.38
N ILE A 67 1.56 -4.21 3.36
CA ILE A 67 0.61 -5.29 3.61
C ILE A 67 1.27 -6.49 4.29
N ILE A 68 2.51 -6.85 3.92
CA ILE A 68 3.22 -7.95 4.59
C ILE A 68 3.49 -7.62 6.05
N ASN A 69 3.93 -6.40 6.37
CA ASN A 69 4.09 -5.97 7.76
C ASN A 69 2.77 -6.02 8.54
N MET A 70 1.66 -5.63 7.91
CA MET A 70 0.35 -5.68 8.54
C MET A 70 -0.13 -7.11 8.77
N LEU A 71 0.05 -8.02 7.81
CA LEU A 71 -0.27 -9.44 7.98
C LEU A 71 0.56 -10.12 9.08
N ILE A 72 1.83 -9.72 9.25
CA ILE A 72 2.66 -10.17 10.37
C ILE A 72 2.11 -9.65 11.70
N ASN A 73 1.81 -8.35 11.77
CA ASN A 73 1.28 -7.72 12.98
C ASN A 73 -0.09 -8.27 13.39
N ASP A 74 -0.94 -8.60 12.40
CA ASP A 74 -2.25 -9.22 12.59
C ASP A 74 -2.13 -10.73 12.93
N GLY A 75 -0.92 -11.30 12.91
CA GLY A 75 -0.67 -12.73 13.18
C GLY A 75 -1.09 -13.67 12.04
N VAL A 76 -1.54 -13.13 10.91
CA VAL A 76 -1.92 -13.89 9.71
C VAL A 76 -0.71 -14.60 9.13
N ILE A 77 0.43 -13.92 9.08
CA ILE A 77 1.74 -14.51 8.82
C ILE A 77 2.50 -14.54 10.14
N SER A 78 2.76 -15.73 10.65
CA SER A 78 3.57 -15.92 11.84
C SER A 78 4.89 -16.62 11.48
N PHE A 79 5.88 -16.53 12.37
CA PHE A 79 7.15 -17.19 12.15
C PHE A 79 7.78 -17.69 13.44
N LYS A 80 8.53 -18.79 13.33
CA LYS A 80 9.34 -19.35 14.41
C LYS A 80 10.81 -19.29 14.00
N LYS A 81 11.63 -18.71 14.87
CA LYS A 81 13.08 -18.67 14.69
C LYS A 81 13.71 -19.93 15.24
N GLN A 82 14.50 -20.60 14.41
CA GLN A 82 15.37 -21.68 14.84
C GLN A 82 16.80 -21.13 14.88
N ASN A 83 17.29 -20.88 16.10
CA ASN A 83 18.64 -20.38 16.32
C ASN A 83 19.64 -21.51 16.14
N GLY A 84 20.55 -21.37 15.17
CA GLY A 84 21.70 -22.25 15.01
C GLY A 84 22.84 -21.88 15.96
N PHE A 85 23.74 -22.82 16.21
CA PHE A 85 24.92 -22.64 17.09
C PHE A 85 25.77 -21.40 16.75
N PHE A 86 25.83 -20.99 15.47
CA PHE A 86 26.62 -19.83 15.01
C PHE A 86 25.82 -18.51 14.96
N ASP A 87 24.51 -18.52 15.22
CA ASP A 87 23.70 -17.29 15.13
C ASP A 87 24.02 -16.31 16.28
N ALA A 88 24.56 -16.80 17.41
CA ALA A 88 25.02 -15.97 18.52
C ALA A 88 26.22 -15.05 18.18
N LEU A 89 26.94 -15.33 17.09
CA LEU A 89 28.09 -14.55 16.64
C LEU A 89 27.75 -13.54 15.54
N LYS A 90 26.49 -13.51 15.07
CA LYS A 90 26.08 -12.63 13.97
C LYS A 90 25.72 -11.24 14.47
N SER A 91 26.05 -10.23 13.66
CA SER A 91 25.60 -8.87 13.93
C SER A 91 24.08 -8.74 13.75
N PRO A 92 23.42 -7.82 14.49
CA PRO A 92 21.99 -7.55 14.32
C PRO A 92 21.60 -7.21 12.88
N GLN A 93 22.45 -6.46 12.16
CA GLN A 93 22.20 -6.11 10.76
C GLN A 93 22.17 -7.36 9.87
N ARG A 94 23.09 -8.31 10.10
CA ARG A 94 23.13 -9.56 9.34
C ARG A 94 21.91 -10.43 9.61
N ILE A 95 21.50 -10.53 10.88
CA ILE A 95 20.29 -11.28 11.27
C ILE A 95 19.05 -10.67 10.60
N SER A 96 18.93 -9.33 10.60
CA SER A 96 17.82 -8.64 9.94
C SER A 96 17.82 -8.85 8.43
N SER A 97 18.99 -8.82 7.79
CA SER A 97 19.11 -9.07 6.35
C SER A 97 18.74 -10.51 5.99
N GLU A 98 19.22 -11.50 6.76
CA GLU A 98 18.88 -12.92 6.57
C GLU A 98 17.38 -13.18 6.79
N PHE A 99 16.75 -12.50 7.76
CA PHE A 99 15.30 -12.56 7.96
C PHE A 99 14.56 -11.97 6.77
N ASN A 100 14.95 -10.77 6.33
CA ASN A 100 14.33 -10.08 5.22
C ASN A 100 14.41 -10.88 3.92
N SER A 101 15.54 -11.53 3.62
CA SER A 101 15.63 -12.43 2.46
C SER A 101 14.64 -13.58 2.57
N GLN A 102 14.63 -14.30 3.71
CA GLN A 102 13.79 -15.47 3.91
C GLN A 102 12.30 -15.15 3.84
N ILE A 103 11.85 -14.01 4.35
CA ILE A 103 10.44 -13.63 4.25
C ILE A 103 10.06 -13.32 2.80
N TRP A 104 10.91 -12.64 2.03
CA TRP A 104 10.60 -12.37 0.62
C TRP A 104 10.62 -13.63 -0.24
N ASP A 105 11.54 -14.56 0.01
CA ASP A 105 11.56 -15.87 -0.64
C ASP A 105 10.27 -16.65 -0.33
N PHE A 106 9.82 -16.61 0.92
CA PHE A 106 8.55 -17.21 1.33
C PHE A 106 7.36 -16.59 0.62
N ILE A 107 7.23 -15.26 0.65
CA ILE A 107 6.13 -14.55 -0.02
C ILE A 107 6.15 -14.82 -1.53
N ASN A 108 7.30 -14.76 -2.18
CA ASN A 108 7.38 -14.98 -3.63
C ASN A 108 7.02 -16.41 -4.04
N SER A 109 7.25 -17.40 -3.19
CA SER A 109 6.92 -18.81 -3.47
C SER A 109 5.49 -19.22 -3.10
N HIS A 110 4.83 -18.45 -2.24
CA HIS A 110 3.49 -18.77 -1.71
C HIS A 110 2.45 -17.69 -2.02
N SER A 111 2.75 -16.77 -2.94
CA SER A 111 1.79 -15.74 -3.30
C SER A 111 1.76 -15.38 -4.78
N VAL A 112 0.62 -14.88 -5.20
CA VAL A 112 0.40 -14.24 -6.50
C VAL A 112 -0.01 -12.80 -6.24
N TRP A 113 0.61 -11.89 -6.99
CA TRP A 113 0.30 -10.47 -6.93
C TRP A 113 -0.43 -10.06 -8.19
N VAL A 114 -1.61 -9.49 -8.01
CA VAL A 114 -2.48 -9.00 -9.07
C VAL A 114 -2.63 -7.50 -8.89
N GLU A 115 -2.33 -6.75 -9.93
CA GLU A 115 -2.69 -5.34 -10.04
C GLU A 115 -3.91 -5.21 -10.95
N TYR A 116 -4.99 -4.64 -10.42
CA TYR A 116 -6.19 -4.32 -11.17
C TYR A 116 -6.20 -2.85 -11.55
N TYR A 117 -6.47 -2.60 -12.83
CA TYR A 117 -6.60 -1.29 -13.41
C TYR A 117 -8.05 -1.10 -13.85
N ASP A 118 -8.75 -0.20 -13.17
CA ASP A 118 -10.05 0.29 -13.61
C ASP A 118 -9.91 1.13 -14.88
N MET A 119 -10.90 1.07 -15.77
CA MET A 119 -10.88 1.78 -17.06
C MET A 119 -10.64 3.28 -16.92
N GLU A 120 -11.09 3.90 -15.82
CA GLU A 120 -10.89 5.34 -15.57
C GLU A 120 -9.42 5.69 -15.26
N LYS A 121 -8.60 4.71 -14.86
CA LYS A 121 -7.17 4.86 -14.55
C LYS A 121 -6.26 4.10 -15.51
N SER A 122 -6.81 3.17 -16.28
CA SER A 122 -6.11 2.37 -17.26
C SER A 122 -5.62 3.22 -18.43
N ILE A 123 -4.35 3.04 -18.82
CA ILE A 123 -3.79 3.64 -20.03
C ILE A 123 -4.37 3.04 -21.32
N TYR A 124 -5.03 1.88 -21.21
CA TYR A 124 -5.62 1.14 -22.33
C TYR A 124 -7.12 1.40 -22.49
N PHE A 125 -7.72 2.25 -21.64
CA PHE A 125 -9.15 2.58 -21.62
C PHE A 125 -10.07 1.36 -21.44
N ASP A 126 -9.55 0.30 -20.83
CA ASP A 126 -10.27 -0.91 -20.44
C ASP A 126 -9.93 -1.32 -19.00
N ASN A 127 -10.83 -2.12 -18.40
CA ASN A 127 -10.50 -2.83 -17.18
C ASN A 127 -9.52 -3.94 -17.51
N HIS A 128 -8.36 -3.98 -16.84
CA HIS A 128 -7.41 -5.07 -17.03
C HIS A 128 -6.68 -5.44 -15.75
N TYR A 129 -6.02 -6.58 -15.81
CA TYR A 129 -5.28 -7.19 -14.72
C TYR A 129 -3.86 -7.46 -15.19
N ASP A 130 -2.90 -7.22 -14.31
CA ASP A 130 -1.52 -7.64 -14.49
C ASP A 130 -1.11 -8.55 -13.33
N LEU A 131 -0.41 -9.64 -13.67
CA LEU A 131 0.36 -10.40 -12.70
C LEU A 131 1.68 -9.67 -12.45
N VAL A 132 2.01 -9.43 -11.19
CA VAL A 132 3.25 -8.78 -10.79
C VAL A 132 4.21 -9.81 -10.20
N THR A 133 5.41 -9.89 -10.75
CA THR A 133 6.47 -10.77 -10.24
C THR A 133 7.65 -9.95 -9.74
N PHE A 134 8.44 -10.52 -8.82
CA PHE A 134 9.50 -9.82 -8.10
C PHE A 134 10.75 -10.68 -7.92
N GLU A 135 11.91 -10.03 -7.93
CA GLU A 135 13.16 -10.61 -7.43
C GLU A 135 13.38 -10.12 -5.99
N GLY A 136 13.10 -10.98 -5.01
CA GLY A 136 12.98 -10.56 -3.61
C GLY A 136 11.79 -9.60 -3.43
N ASN A 137 12.04 -8.40 -2.91
CA ASN A 137 11.05 -7.28 -2.93
C ASN A 137 11.43 -6.17 -3.92
N ARG A 138 12.19 -6.52 -4.95
CA ARG A 138 12.70 -5.53 -5.90
C ARG A 138 12.33 -5.92 -7.31
N SER A 139 12.55 -4.98 -8.21
CA SER A 139 12.51 -5.21 -9.66
C SER A 139 11.17 -5.81 -10.11
N PRO A 140 10.04 -5.14 -9.83
CA PRO A 140 8.74 -5.62 -10.28
C PRO A 140 8.69 -5.76 -11.80
N SER A 141 8.04 -6.81 -12.27
CA SER A 141 7.67 -6.97 -13.68
C SER A 141 6.21 -7.36 -13.82
N TRP A 142 5.55 -6.80 -14.82
CA TRP A 142 4.11 -6.96 -15.05
C TRP A 142 3.87 -7.82 -16.29
N ILE A 143 3.00 -8.81 -16.15
CA ILE A 143 2.54 -9.65 -17.25
C ILE A 143 1.02 -9.51 -17.32
N ARG A 144 0.54 -8.98 -18.44
CA ARG A 144 -0.89 -8.78 -18.65
C ARG A 144 -1.64 -10.12 -18.62
N THR A 145 -2.79 -10.11 -17.96
CA THR A 145 -3.71 -11.24 -17.86
C THR A 145 -5.16 -10.79 -18.00
N SER A 146 -6.10 -11.74 -17.95
CA SER A 146 -7.54 -11.50 -17.95
C SER A 146 -8.19 -12.09 -16.70
N LEU A 147 -9.40 -11.62 -16.39
CA LEU A 147 -10.21 -12.19 -15.31
C LEU A 147 -10.44 -13.70 -15.53
N GLU A 148 -10.82 -14.10 -16.74
CA GLU A 148 -11.02 -15.51 -17.12
C GLU A 148 -9.77 -16.37 -16.87
N SER A 149 -8.59 -15.84 -17.23
CA SER A 149 -7.31 -16.53 -17.01
C SER A 149 -6.99 -16.68 -15.52
N LEU A 150 -7.25 -15.63 -14.72
CA LEU A 150 -7.07 -15.67 -13.27
C LEU A 150 -8.01 -16.68 -12.60
N GLU A 151 -9.30 -16.64 -12.93
CA GLU A 151 -10.31 -17.56 -12.40
C GLU A 151 -10.03 -19.01 -12.80
N SER A 152 -9.54 -19.23 -14.02
CA SER A 152 -9.13 -20.57 -14.46
C SER A 152 -7.85 -21.06 -13.79
N SER A 153 -6.89 -20.18 -13.52
CA SER A 153 -5.60 -20.54 -12.92
C SER A 153 -5.67 -20.70 -11.41
N TYR A 154 -6.57 -19.95 -10.77
CA TYR A 154 -6.75 -19.87 -9.32
C TYR A 154 -8.23 -20.06 -8.97
N PRO A 155 -8.79 -21.26 -9.20
CA PRO A 155 -10.18 -21.53 -8.92
C PRO A 155 -10.47 -21.39 -7.41
N GLY A 156 -11.58 -20.74 -7.08
CA GLY A 156 -12.00 -20.48 -5.69
C GLY A 156 -11.53 -19.14 -5.13
N TYR A 157 -10.69 -18.40 -5.85
CA TYR A 157 -10.35 -17.01 -5.53
C TYR A 157 -11.27 -16.04 -6.27
N ASP A 158 -11.39 -14.82 -5.74
CA ASP A 158 -12.28 -13.79 -6.27
C ASP A 158 -11.46 -12.55 -6.63
N PHE A 159 -11.38 -12.30 -7.93
CA PHE A 159 -10.61 -11.21 -8.52
C PHE A 159 -11.47 -10.01 -8.88
N ILE A 160 -12.76 -10.00 -8.51
CA ILE A 160 -13.65 -8.87 -8.75
C ILE A 160 -13.25 -7.75 -7.79
N VAL A 161 -12.98 -6.58 -8.36
CA VAL A 161 -12.73 -5.34 -7.60
C VAL A 161 -13.94 -4.43 -7.79
N PRO A 162 -14.79 -4.25 -6.75
CA PRO A 162 -15.96 -3.39 -6.86
C PRO A 162 -15.55 -1.94 -7.15
N ASN A 163 -16.13 -1.34 -8.19
CA ASN A 163 -15.82 0.05 -8.54
C ASN A 163 -16.18 1.03 -7.42
N ASP A 164 -17.25 0.75 -6.65
CA ASP A 164 -17.65 1.56 -5.49
C ASP A 164 -16.56 1.60 -4.41
N ASP A 165 -15.86 0.48 -4.17
CA ASP A 165 -14.74 0.42 -3.23
C ASP A 165 -13.60 1.35 -3.67
N LEU A 166 -13.32 1.42 -4.98
CA LEU A 166 -12.29 2.31 -5.50
C LEU A 166 -12.66 3.80 -5.38
N LYS A 167 -13.96 4.12 -5.26
CA LYS A 167 -14.47 5.47 -5.02
C LYS A 167 -14.53 5.86 -3.55
N GLN A 168 -14.46 4.90 -2.62
CA GLN A 168 -14.63 5.16 -1.17
C GLN A 168 -13.58 6.11 -0.58
N TRP A 169 -12.42 6.24 -1.21
CA TRP A 169 -11.37 7.17 -0.81
C TRP A 169 -11.87 8.61 -0.57
N SER A 170 -12.86 9.06 -1.35
CA SER A 170 -13.33 10.44 -1.37
C SER A 170 -14.65 10.71 -0.67
N GLN A 171 -15.25 9.74 0.04
CA GLN A 171 -16.62 9.93 0.57
C GLN A 171 -16.76 11.02 1.65
N THR A 172 -15.70 11.73 2.03
CA THR A 172 -15.83 13.02 2.70
C THR A 172 -14.85 14.04 2.13
N ARG A 173 -15.36 15.10 1.50
CA ARG A 173 -14.63 16.38 1.49
C ARG A 173 -14.33 16.71 2.94
N ILE A 174 -13.07 16.91 3.26
CA ILE A 174 -12.69 17.20 4.64
C ILE A 174 -13.33 18.55 5.00
N SER A 175 -13.94 18.71 6.16
CA SER A 175 -14.40 20.05 6.53
C SER A 175 -13.18 20.97 6.71
N THR A 176 -13.35 22.28 6.59
CA THR A 176 -12.26 23.24 6.90
C THR A 176 -11.71 22.99 8.31
N ASP A 177 -12.57 22.63 9.26
CA ASP A 177 -12.19 22.37 10.65
C ASP A 177 -11.44 21.05 10.80
N ASP A 178 -11.82 20.02 10.04
CA ASP A 178 -11.09 18.76 10.01
C ASP A 178 -9.71 18.92 9.34
N ILE A 179 -9.56 19.76 8.32
CA ILE A 179 -8.23 20.09 7.77
C ILE A 179 -7.37 20.74 8.85
N LYS A 180 -7.91 21.75 9.54
CA LYS A 180 -7.21 22.42 10.65
C LYS A 180 -6.85 21.42 11.75
N LYS A 181 -7.72 20.46 12.04
CA LYS A 181 -7.47 19.37 13.00
C LYS A 181 -6.34 18.46 12.52
N ILE A 182 -6.38 17.97 11.28
CA ILE A 182 -5.30 17.16 10.68
C ILE A 182 -3.97 17.90 10.76
N MET A 183 -3.95 19.17 10.38
CA MET A 183 -2.75 19.99 10.45
C MET A 183 -2.24 20.14 11.88
N LYS A 184 -3.13 20.39 12.85
CA LYS A 184 -2.79 20.51 14.27
C LYS A 184 -2.23 19.20 14.83
N ASP A 185 -2.90 18.08 14.59
CA ASP A 185 -2.51 16.76 15.09
C ASP A 185 -1.16 16.34 14.53
N LYS A 186 -0.91 16.66 13.25
CA LYS A 186 0.36 16.41 12.57
C LYS A 186 1.35 17.56 12.72
N LYS A 187 1.08 18.58 13.54
CA LYS A 187 1.96 19.74 13.82
C LYS A 187 2.38 20.57 12.60
N TRP A 188 1.57 20.61 11.55
CA TRP A 188 1.77 21.48 10.39
C TRP A 188 1.25 22.90 10.63
N THR A 189 1.94 23.88 10.05
CA THR A 189 1.48 25.28 9.95
C THR A 189 1.28 25.65 8.48
N ASN A 190 0.50 26.69 8.19
CA ASN A 190 0.34 27.20 6.82
C ASN A 190 1.70 27.53 6.19
N ARG A 191 2.62 28.12 6.96
CA ARG A 191 4.01 28.38 6.57
C ARG A 191 4.76 27.11 6.16
N ALA A 192 4.73 26.08 6.99
CA ALA A 192 5.42 24.83 6.71
C ALA A 192 4.85 24.10 5.48
N LEU A 193 3.52 24.14 5.30
CA LEU A 193 2.89 23.60 4.10
C LEU A 193 3.25 24.39 2.85
N ALA A 194 3.25 25.72 2.95
CA ALA A 194 3.63 26.60 1.86
C ALA A 194 5.06 26.32 1.40
N GLU A 195 6.00 26.18 2.34
CA GLU A 195 7.37 25.78 2.05
C GLU A 195 7.45 24.39 1.42
N ARG A 196 6.72 23.39 1.96
CA ARG A 196 6.73 22.02 1.43
C ARG A 196 6.19 21.93 0.01
N TRP A 197 5.10 22.64 -0.28
CA TRP A 197 4.41 22.57 -1.56
C TRP A 197 4.85 23.65 -2.55
N GLY A 198 5.87 24.44 -2.20
CA GLY A 198 6.44 25.47 -3.09
C GLY A 198 5.44 26.56 -3.47
N CYS A 199 4.59 26.98 -2.53
CA CYS A 199 3.52 27.95 -2.76
C CYS A 199 3.47 29.01 -1.63
N SER A 200 2.49 29.93 -1.67
CA SER A 200 2.36 30.98 -0.65
C SER A 200 1.42 30.57 0.50
N GLU A 201 1.65 31.09 1.71
CA GLU A 201 0.77 30.86 2.87
C GLU A 201 -0.67 31.31 2.61
N VAL A 202 -0.84 32.39 1.85
CA VAL A 202 -2.15 32.90 1.43
C VAL A 202 -2.85 31.88 0.52
N TRP A 203 -2.11 31.25 -0.39
CA TRP A 203 -2.67 30.22 -1.27
C TRP A 203 -3.06 28.96 -0.51
N ILE A 204 -2.25 28.52 0.46
CA ILE A 204 -2.62 27.43 1.38
C ILE A 204 -3.92 27.77 2.13
N SER A 205 -4.01 28.98 2.70
CA SER A 205 -5.22 29.44 3.39
C SER A 205 -6.44 29.45 2.45
N ARG A 206 -6.29 29.88 1.20
CA ARG A 206 -7.35 29.84 0.19
C ARG A 206 -7.81 28.42 -0.11
N ILE A 207 -6.89 27.47 -0.24
CA ILE A 207 -7.23 26.05 -0.45
C ILE A 207 -8.00 25.50 0.75
N ILE A 208 -7.48 25.71 1.97
CA ILE A 208 -8.09 25.19 3.22
C ILE A 208 -9.53 25.68 3.36
N ASN A 209 -9.79 26.96 3.08
CA ASN A 209 -11.10 27.56 3.23
C ASN A 209 -12.01 27.39 1.99
N ASN A 210 -11.54 26.77 0.91
CA ASN A 210 -12.36 26.51 -0.27
C ASN A 210 -13.13 25.17 -0.10
N PRO A 211 -14.47 25.20 0.06
CA PRO A 211 -15.27 23.98 0.18
C PRO A 211 -15.31 23.18 -1.13
N ASN A 212 -15.08 23.84 -2.27
CA ASN A 212 -15.06 23.25 -3.61
C ASN A 212 -13.63 23.10 -4.14
N ARG A 213 -12.63 22.96 -3.26
CA ARG A 213 -11.23 22.73 -3.67
C ARG A 213 -11.11 21.46 -4.50
N ASP A 214 -10.11 21.42 -5.37
CA ASP A 214 -9.81 20.23 -6.15
C ASP A 214 -9.50 19.06 -5.23
N ILE A 215 -9.95 17.87 -5.62
CA ILE A 215 -9.87 16.66 -4.80
C ILE A 215 -8.43 16.23 -4.46
N GLN A 216 -7.47 16.57 -5.33
CA GLN A 216 -6.03 16.40 -5.07
C GLN A 216 -5.57 17.05 -3.75
N TRP A 217 -6.25 18.12 -3.32
CA TRP A 217 -5.93 18.78 -2.05
C TRP A 217 -6.44 18.00 -0.85
N GLU A 218 -7.56 17.30 -0.99
CA GLU A 218 -8.04 16.38 0.05
C GLU A 218 -6.97 15.32 0.33
N ASP A 219 -6.40 14.74 -0.73
CA ASP A 219 -5.33 13.75 -0.64
C ASP A 219 -4.07 14.33 -0.03
N ALA A 220 -3.70 15.54 -0.43
CA ALA A 220 -2.54 16.22 0.09
C ALA A 220 -2.65 16.44 1.61
N PHE A 221 -3.83 16.82 2.12
CA PHE A 221 -4.08 16.95 3.56
C PHE A 221 -4.12 15.59 4.28
N ARG A 222 -4.85 14.60 3.75
CA ARG A 222 -4.91 13.25 4.33
C ARG A 222 -3.53 12.60 4.40
N GLY A 223 -2.75 12.77 3.34
CA GLY A 223 -1.40 12.23 3.18
C GLY A 223 -0.29 12.98 3.89
N LEU A 224 -0.58 14.06 4.63
CA LEU A 224 0.45 14.75 5.43
C LEU A 224 1.11 13.76 6.40
N PRO A 225 2.44 13.68 6.48
CA PRO A 225 3.10 12.95 7.55
C PRO A 225 3.06 13.76 8.85
N PRO A 226 3.37 13.18 10.02
CA PRO A 226 3.72 13.98 11.19
C PRO A 226 4.85 14.96 10.85
N PHE A 227 4.72 16.23 11.25
CA PHE A 227 5.76 17.24 11.03
C PHE A 227 6.94 16.95 11.97
N GLU A 228 7.98 16.33 11.43
CA GLU A 228 9.28 16.29 12.07
C GLU A 228 10.00 17.59 11.72
N SER A 229 10.12 18.49 12.71
CA SER A 229 11.03 19.63 12.57
C SER A 229 12.42 19.05 12.30
N ARG A 230 13.00 19.37 11.14
CA ARG A 230 14.43 19.13 10.90
C ARG A 230 15.19 19.69 12.11
N LYS A 231 15.84 18.81 12.87
CA LYS A 231 16.86 19.21 13.84
C LYS A 231 18.06 19.78 13.08
#